data_AF-A0A6L2PYR8-F1
#
_entry.id   AF-A0A6L2PYR8-F1
#
_cell.length_a   1.000
_cell.length_b   1.000
_cell.length_c   1.000
_cell.angle_alpha   90.00
_cell.angle_beta   90.00
_cell.angle_gamma   90.00
#
_symmetry.space_group_name_H-M   'P 1'
#
loop_
_entity.id
_entity.type
_entity.pdbx_description
1 polymer ?
#
loop_
_entity_poly.entity_id
_entity_poly.type
_entity_poly.pdbx_seq_one_letter_code
_entity_poly.pdbx_strand_id
1 'polypeptide(L)'
;MGCGILSFTSRLQCAVHFAEQGMKVLYISPATLSALPPPVHGVSPPTTAALSHIRFMYLPGYQDLFKYLFSLHQHIDLPSIVIVESLDHYCNLADKTVHNKDHEQEMHAALVCASLIDATSLCAKRGGNPAVLIASFNYNDMKINPLIDLFFSDIVWSVESDDNNQIAVTNAVILPEQSPQKRIVFKANNWDGTLILHKILQLIYVEEMPAVSENKFQIQA
;
A
#
# COMPACT_ATOMS: atom_id res chain seq x y z
N MET A 1 6.63 11.79 -3.17
CA MET A 1 5.35 11.11 -3.44
C MET A 1 5.60 9.68 -3.04
N GLY A 2 5.15 9.27 -1.85
CA GLY A 2 5.43 7.94 -1.33
C GLY A 2 4.41 6.95 -1.88
N CYS A 3 4.87 5.98 -2.66
CA CYS A 3 4.04 4.92 -3.23
C CYS A 3 4.60 3.59 -2.76
N GLY A 4 3.92 2.86 -1.87
CA GLY A 4 4.48 1.65 -1.27
C GLY A 4 3.51 0.49 -1.12
N ILE A 5 3.98 -0.70 -1.47
CA ILE A 5 3.17 -1.90 -1.49
C ILE A 5 3.45 -2.74 -0.24
N LEU A 6 2.38 -3.20 0.41
CA LEU A 6 2.42 -4.03 1.61
C LEU A 6 1.60 -5.32 1.39
N SER A 7 2.28 -6.47 1.41
CA SER A 7 1.64 -7.79 1.37
C SER A 7 1.63 -8.44 2.76
N PHE A 8 0.68 -8.10 3.64
CA PHE A 8 0.14 -9.05 4.63
C PHE A 8 -1.19 -8.62 5.27
N THR A 9 -1.78 -9.51 6.06
CA THR A 9 -3.12 -9.61 6.68
C THR A 9 -3.61 -8.44 7.55
N SER A 10 -2.99 -7.27 7.47
CA SER A 10 -3.30 -6.09 8.27
C SER A 10 -3.70 -4.87 7.42
N ARG A 11 -4.17 -5.07 6.18
CA ARG A 11 -4.62 -3.98 5.28
C ARG A 11 -5.61 -3.02 5.96
N LEU A 12 -6.54 -3.59 6.71
CA LEU A 12 -7.51 -2.83 7.50
C LEU A 12 -6.88 -2.20 8.76
N GLN A 13 -5.89 -2.82 9.39
CA GLN A 13 -5.15 -2.20 10.50
C GLN A 13 -4.31 -1.01 10.00
N CYS A 14 -3.79 -1.08 8.77
CA CYS A 14 -3.14 0.03 8.11
C CYS A 14 -4.10 1.19 7.89
N ALA A 15 -5.31 0.89 7.37
CA ALA A 15 -6.36 1.89 7.25
C ALA A 15 -6.70 2.53 8.60
N VAL A 16 -6.88 1.71 9.64
CA VAL A 16 -7.13 2.18 11.01
C VAL A 16 -6.01 3.05 11.54
N HIS A 17 -4.74 2.65 11.36
CA HIS A 17 -3.59 3.40 11.84
C HIS A 17 -3.53 4.83 11.28
N PHE A 18 -3.71 4.98 9.97
CA PHE A 18 -3.76 6.31 9.35
C PHE A 18 -5.00 7.10 9.78
N ALA A 19 -6.13 6.42 9.91
CA ALA A 19 -7.36 7.05 10.33
C ALA A 19 -7.31 7.55 11.78
N GLU A 20 -6.61 6.85 12.68
CA GLU A 20 -6.33 7.30 14.05
C GLU A 20 -5.46 8.56 14.11
N GLN A 21 -4.64 8.80 13.07
CA GLN A 21 -3.88 10.04 12.91
C GLN A 21 -4.72 11.17 12.29
N GLY A 22 -6.01 10.95 12.05
CA GLY A 22 -6.92 11.92 11.43
C GLY A 22 -6.82 11.99 9.90
N MET A 23 -6.08 11.08 9.27
CA MET A 23 -5.92 11.04 7.82
C MET A 23 -7.16 10.45 7.16
N LYS A 24 -7.60 11.04 6.05
CA LYS A 24 -8.72 10.50 5.25
C LYS A 24 -8.24 9.31 4.44
N VAL A 25 -8.79 8.14 4.72
CA VAL A 25 -8.41 6.88 4.08
C VAL A 25 -9.50 6.42 3.14
N LEU A 26 -9.13 6.12 1.90
CA LEU A 26 -9.96 5.39 0.95
C LEU A 26 -9.48 3.94 0.91
N TYR A 27 -10.34 3.01 1.30
CA TYR A 27 -10.05 1.57 1.29
C TYR A 27 -10.84 0.90 0.17
N ILE A 28 -10.15 0.45 -0.88
CA ILE A 28 -10.71 -0.23 -2.04
C ILE A 28 -10.49 -1.74 -1.90
N SER A 29 -11.55 -2.53 -2.08
CA SER A 29 -11.47 -3.99 -2.01
C SER A 29 -12.44 -4.67 -2.99
N PRO A 30 -12.09 -5.83 -3.58
CA PRO A 30 -12.99 -6.53 -4.48
C PRO A 30 -14.20 -7.15 -3.78
N ALA A 31 -14.13 -7.35 -2.46
CA ALA A 31 -15.18 -7.99 -1.68
C ALA A 31 -15.46 -7.25 -0.38
N THR A 32 -16.69 -7.39 0.13
CA THR A 32 -17.08 -6.83 1.42
C THR A 32 -16.28 -7.46 2.55
N LEU A 33 -15.86 -6.65 3.51
CA LEU A 33 -15.25 -7.16 4.74
C LEU A 33 -16.31 -7.94 5.54
N SER A 34 -16.03 -9.21 5.83
CA SER A 34 -16.92 -10.07 6.60
C SER A 34 -16.85 -9.80 8.11
N ALA A 35 -15.73 -9.26 8.59
CA ALA A 35 -15.50 -8.86 9.96
C ALA A 35 -14.42 -7.78 10.05
N LEU A 36 -14.43 -7.01 11.14
CA LEU A 36 -13.26 -6.23 11.54
C LEU A 36 -12.10 -7.18 11.90
N PRO A 37 -10.84 -6.74 11.79
CA PRO A 37 -9.71 -7.57 12.16
C PRO A 37 -9.84 -7.91 13.64
N PRO A 38 -9.50 -9.13 14.05
CA PRO A 38 -9.50 -9.48 15.46
C PRO A 38 -8.61 -8.47 16.23
N PRO A 39 -9.00 -8.08 17.45
CA PRO A 39 -8.18 -7.22 18.29
C PRO A 39 -6.80 -7.87 18.45
N VAL A 40 -5.75 -7.14 18.10
CA VAL A 40 -4.39 -7.57 18.37
C VAL A 40 -4.14 -7.41 19.87
N HIS A 41 -3.50 -8.38 20.52
CA HIS A 41 -3.13 -8.29 21.93
C HIS A 41 -2.37 -6.99 22.21
N GLY A 42 -2.95 -6.12 23.05
CA GLY A 42 -2.34 -4.84 23.44
C GLY A 42 -2.71 -3.64 22.58
N VAL A 43 -3.43 -3.83 21.46
CA VAL A 43 -3.94 -2.73 20.63
C VAL A 43 -5.39 -2.47 21.00
N SER A 44 -5.71 -1.20 21.27
CA SER A 44 -7.08 -0.77 21.55
C SER A 44 -7.94 -0.98 20.30
N PRO A 45 -9.22 -1.36 20.42
CA PRO A 45 -10.11 -1.38 19.26
C PRO A 45 -10.18 0.03 18.63
N PRO A 46 -10.32 0.12 17.30
CA PRO A 46 -10.36 1.40 16.60
C PRO A 46 -11.48 2.27 17.15
N THR A 47 -11.18 3.55 17.39
CA THR A 47 -12.20 4.50 17.84
C THR A 47 -13.24 4.75 16.74
N THR A 48 -14.48 5.04 17.12
CA THR A 48 -15.54 5.41 16.16
C THR A 48 -15.15 6.64 15.33
N ALA A 49 -14.41 7.58 15.93
CA ALA A 49 -13.87 8.74 15.25
C ALA A 49 -12.87 8.33 14.15
N ALA A 50 -11.93 7.43 14.43
CA ALA A 50 -11.01 6.91 13.43
C ALA A 50 -11.77 6.22 12.29
N LEU A 51 -12.73 5.34 12.59
CA LEU A 51 -13.50 4.67 11.53
C LEU A 51 -14.26 5.65 10.62
N SER A 52 -14.67 6.82 11.12
CA SER A 52 -15.32 7.86 10.31
C SER A 52 -14.40 8.50 9.26
N HIS A 53 -13.08 8.36 9.41
CA HIS A 53 -12.09 8.80 8.43
C HIS A 53 -11.82 7.75 7.34
N ILE A 54 -12.37 6.54 7.46
CA ILE A 54 -12.19 5.47 6.48
C ILE A 54 -13.43 5.36 5.59
N ARG A 55 -13.25 5.56 4.29
CA ARG A 55 -14.26 5.29 3.27
C ARG A 55 -13.97 3.93 2.62
N PHE A 56 -14.84 2.96 2.88
CA PHE A 56 -14.80 1.66 2.23
C PHE A 56 -15.46 1.72 0.85
N MET A 57 -14.80 1.18 -0.16
CA MET A 57 -15.29 1.03 -1.52
C MET A 57 -15.11 -0.42 -1.96
N TYR A 58 -16.22 -1.10 -2.22
CA TYR A 58 -16.23 -2.48 -2.68
C TYR A 58 -16.45 -2.53 -4.18
N LEU A 59 -15.38 -2.79 -4.94
CA LEU A 59 -15.35 -2.69 -6.40
C LEU A 59 -15.06 -4.09 -6.98
N PRO A 60 -16.07 -4.87 -7.39
CA PRO A 60 -15.88 -6.28 -7.75
C PRO A 60 -14.95 -6.54 -8.94
N GLY A 61 -14.70 -5.54 -9.78
CA GLY A 61 -13.81 -5.68 -10.93
C GLY A 61 -13.18 -4.36 -11.38
N TYR A 62 -12.25 -4.47 -12.33
CA TYR A 62 -11.46 -3.33 -12.83
C TYR A 62 -12.31 -2.24 -13.48
N GLN A 63 -13.46 -2.59 -14.05
CA GLN A 63 -14.37 -1.61 -14.66
C GLN A 63 -14.94 -0.65 -13.62
N ASP A 64 -15.32 -1.17 -12.45
CA ASP A 64 -15.84 -0.37 -11.35
C ASP A 64 -14.73 0.43 -10.68
N LEU A 65 -13.52 -0.15 -10.61
CA LEU A 65 -12.31 0.58 -10.23
C LEU A 65 -12.11 1.81 -11.12
N PHE A 66 -12.06 1.65 -12.44
CA PHE A 66 -11.85 2.78 -13.35
C PHE A 66 -12.95 3.83 -13.25
N LYS A 67 -14.22 3.43 -13.23
CA LYS A 67 -15.33 4.37 -13.06
C LYS A 67 -15.15 5.23 -11.79
N TYR A 68 -14.74 4.61 -10.69
CA TYR A 68 -14.52 5.31 -9.44
C TYR A 68 -13.28 6.22 -9.49
N LEU A 69 -12.13 5.72 -9.97
CA LEU A 69 -10.91 6.52 -10.09
C LEU A 69 -11.13 7.74 -10.97
N PHE A 70 -11.83 7.56 -12.10
CA PHE A 70 -12.16 8.65 -13.00
C PHE A 70 -13.20 9.61 -12.42
N SER A 71 -14.00 9.25 -11.42
CA SER A 71 -14.92 10.19 -10.76
C SER A 71 -14.27 11.02 -9.64
N LEU A 72 -13.06 10.66 -9.18
CA LEU A 72 -12.40 11.34 -8.06
C LEU A 72 -12.21 12.85 -8.28
N HIS A 73 -12.01 13.29 -9.53
CA HIS A 73 -11.90 14.72 -9.85
C HIS A 73 -13.17 15.52 -9.54
N GLN A 74 -14.31 14.87 -9.39
CA GLN A 74 -15.60 15.50 -9.07
C GLN A 74 -15.85 15.56 -7.57
N HIS A 75 -15.09 14.80 -6.78
CA HIS A 75 -15.29 14.76 -5.34
C HIS A 75 -14.77 16.06 -4.71
N ILE A 76 -15.55 16.57 -3.75
CA ILE A 76 -15.18 17.72 -2.92
C ILE A 76 -14.14 17.28 -1.89
N ASP A 77 -14.33 16.08 -1.33
CA ASP A 77 -13.46 15.54 -0.30
C ASP A 77 -12.61 14.39 -0.83
N LEU A 78 -11.30 14.56 -0.79
CA LEU A 78 -10.30 13.66 -1.36
C LEU A 78 -9.53 12.94 -0.26
N PRO A 79 -9.19 11.66 -0.48
CA PRO A 79 -8.39 10.91 0.48
C PRO A 79 -6.92 11.37 0.47
N SER A 80 -6.29 11.31 1.63
CA SER A 80 -4.83 11.43 1.77
C SER A 80 -4.15 10.08 1.62
N ILE A 81 -4.84 8.99 1.96
CA ILE A 81 -4.32 7.63 1.86
C ILE A 81 -5.27 6.81 0.99
N VAL A 82 -4.74 6.17 -0.05
CA VAL A 82 -5.47 5.23 -0.91
C VAL A 82 -4.91 3.84 -0.67
N ILE A 83 -5.75 2.93 -0.20
CA ILE A 83 -5.40 1.53 0.05
C ILE A 83 -6.17 0.66 -0.95
N VAL A 84 -5.46 -0.16 -1.71
CA VAL A 84 -6.02 -1.10 -2.69
C VAL A 84 -5.70 -2.53 -2.27
N GLU A 85 -6.74 -3.26 -1.89
CA GLU A 85 -6.66 -4.70 -1.60
C GLU A 85 -6.70 -5.51 -2.89
N SER A 86 -5.86 -6.56 -2.96
CA SER A 86 -5.75 -7.49 -4.09
C SER A 86 -5.61 -6.79 -5.45
N LEU A 87 -4.56 -5.99 -5.63
CA LEU A 87 -4.26 -5.31 -6.89
C LEU A 87 -4.18 -6.29 -8.08
N ASP A 88 -3.67 -7.50 -7.84
CA ASP A 88 -3.64 -8.60 -8.80
C ASP A 88 -5.02 -8.96 -9.36
N HIS A 89 -6.08 -8.85 -8.55
CA HIS A 89 -7.46 -9.08 -8.99
C HIS A 89 -7.89 -8.08 -10.07
N TYR A 90 -7.51 -6.81 -9.92
CA TYR A 90 -7.86 -5.76 -10.90
C TYR A 90 -6.97 -5.81 -12.12
N CYS A 91 -5.71 -6.21 -11.94
CA CYS A 91 -4.76 -6.37 -13.03
C CYS A 91 -5.06 -7.60 -13.90
N ASN A 92 -5.74 -8.63 -13.41
CA ASN A 92 -6.05 -9.85 -14.15
C ASN A 92 -7.29 -9.73 -15.05
N LEU A 93 -7.08 -9.78 -16.38
CA LEU A 93 -8.13 -9.77 -17.39
C LEU A 93 -8.68 -11.19 -17.55
N ALA A 94 -9.89 -11.44 -17.03
CA ALA A 94 -10.54 -12.74 -17.09
C ALA A 94 -11.12 -13.10 -18.48
N ASP A 95 -10.96 -12.24 -19.48
CA ASP A 95 -11.67 -12.36 -20.75
C ASP A 95 -11.08 -13.48 -21.64
N LYS A 96 -11.93 -14.44 -22.01
CA LYS A 96 -11.53 -15.66 -22.72
C LYS A 96 -11.39 -15.47 -24.23
N THR A 97 -11.73 -14.29 -24.74
CA THR A 97 -11.92 -14.01 -26.17
C THR A 97 -10.66 -13.48 -26.89
N VAL A 98 -9.58 -13.22 -26.15
CA VAL A 98 -8.37 -12.58 -26.66
C VAL A 98 -7.38 -13.60 -27.24
N HIS A 99 -6.92 -13.33 -28.47
CA HIS A 99 -5.99 -14.18 -29.23
C HIS A 99 -4.51 -14.03 -28.83
N ASN A 100 -4.16 -13.02 -28.02
CA ASN A 100 -2.80 -12.80 -27.53
C ASN A 100 -2.81 -12.37 -26.06
N LYS A 101 -3.16 -13.32 -25.18
CA LYS A 101 -3.53 -13.05 -23.78
C LYS A 101 -2.46 -12.33 -22.99
N ASP A 102 -1.17 -12.56 -23.25
CA ASP A 102 -0.10 -12.04 -22.38
C ASP A 102 0.17 -10.54 -22.59
N HIS A 103 0.23 -10.06 -23.84
CA HIS A 103 0.49 -8.64 -24.09
C HIS A 103 -0.69 -7.74 -23.69
N GLU A 104 -1.92 -8.15 -23.98
CA GLU A 104 -3.10 -7.38 -23.57
C GLU A 104 -3.27 -7.35 -22.05
N GLN A 105 -2.92 -8.46 -21.39
CA GLN A 105 -2.90 -8.58 -19.93
C GLN A 105 -1.87 -7.62 -19.31
N GLU A 106 -0.66 -7.55 -19.86
CA GLU A 106 0.38 -6.61 -19.40
C GLU A 106 -0.06 -5.15 -19.60
N MET A 107 -0.60 -4.81 -20.77
CA MET A 107 -1.12 -3.47 -21.04
C MET A 107 -2.25 -3.08 -20.08
N HIS A 108 -3.16 -4.01 -19.79
CA HIS A 108 -4.25 -3.79 -18.84
C HIS A 108 -3.73 -3.59 -17.42
N ALA A 109 -2.83 -4.44 -16.95
CA ALA A 109 -2.20 -4.28 -15.64
C ALA A 109 -1.43 -2.95 -15.52
N ALA A 110 -0.72 -2.54 -16.57
CA ALA A 110 -0.04 -1.25 -16.63
C ALA A 110 -1.04 -0.08 -16.56
N LEU A 111 -2.17 -0.18 -17.26
CA LEU A 111 -3.23 0.83 -17.21
C LEU A 111 -3.85 0.94 -15.82
N VAL A 112 -4.08 -0.18 -15.12
CA VAL A 112 -4.57 -0.19 -13.74
C VAL A 112 -3.58 0.53 -12.81
N CYS A 113 -2.29 0.19 -12.88
CA CYS A 113 -1.25 0.82 -12.05
C CYS A 113 -1.13 2.32 -12.33
N ALA A 114 -1.04 2.70 -13.61
CA ALA A 114 -0.96 4.10 -14.02
C ALA A 114 -2.19 4.91 -13.55
N SER A 115 -3.39 4.34 -13.67
CA SER A 115 -4.63 5.00 -13.24
C SER A 115 -4.68 5.21 -11.72
N LEU A 116 -4.17 4.26 -10.93
CA LEU A 116 -4.08 4.40 -9.48
C LEU A 116 -3.08 5.48 -9.07
N ILE A 117 -1.93 5.54 -9.72
CA ILE A 117 -0.91 6.57 -9.48
C ILE A 117 -1.44 7.95 -9.88
N ASP A 118 -2.09 8.06 -11.04
CA ASP A 118 -2.68 9.33 -11.49
C ASP A 118 -3.79 9.81 -10.56
N ALA A 119 -4.71 8.92 -10.16
CA ALA A 119 -5.76 9.21 -9.19
C ALA A 119 -5.19 9.66 -7.84
N THR A 120 -4.14 9.03 -7.35
CA THR A 120 -3.48 9.41 -6.09
C THR A 120 -2.76 10.75 -6.25
N SER A 121 -2.10 10.98 -7.39
CA SER A 121 -1.46 12.25 -7.74
C SER A 121 -2.46 13.40 -7.82
N LEU A 122 -3.65 13.15 -8.36
CA LEU A 122 -4.77 14.09 -8.36
C LEU A 122 -5.21 14.43 -6.93
N CYS A 123 -5.31 13.43 -6.05
CA CYS A 123 -5.62 13.64 -4.64
C CYS A 123 -4.58 14.55 -3.98
N ALA A 124 -3.29 14.31 -4.24
CA ALA A 124 -2.22 15.14 -3.70
C ALA A 124 -2.29 16.60 -4.21
N LYS A 125 -2.47 16.77 -5.52
CA LYS A 125 -2.52 18.10 -6.16
C LYS A 125 -3.70 18.94 -5.70
N ARG A 126 -4.90 18.36 -5.61
CA ARG A 126 -6.11 19.08 -5.20
C ARG A 126 -6.23 19.23 -3.69
N GLY A 127 -5.75 18.25 -2.93
CA GLY A 127 -5.76 18.26 -1.47
C GLY A 127 -4.69 19.14 -0.83
N GLY A 128 -3.70 19.61 -1.62
CA GLY A 128 -2.60 20.47 -1.15
C GLY A 128 -1.62 19.77 -0.20
N ASN A 129 -1.75 18.45 -0.01
CA ASN A 129 -0.95 17.62 0.88
C ASN A 129 -0.48 16.37 0.13
N PRO A 130 0.65 15.75 0.54
CA PRO A 130 1.06 14.47 -0.03
C PRO A 130 -0.04 13.41 0.11
N ALA A 131 -0.29 12.67 -0.96
CA ALA A 131 -1.13 11.48 -0.94
C ALA A 131 -0.28 10.22 -1.06
N VAL A 132 -0.67 9.16 -0.36
CA VAL A 132 0.03 7.88 -0.32
C VAL A 132 -0.84 6.81 -0.97
N LEU A 133 -0.24 6.04 -1.87
CA LEU A 133 -0.86 4.83 -2.43
C LEU A 133 -0.24 3.60 -1.76
N ILE A 134 -1.11 2.74 -1.24
CA ILE A 134 -0.76 1.44 -0.69
C ILE A 134 -1.54 0.39 -1.43
N ALA A 135 -0.86 -0.60 -2.00
CA ALA A 135 -1.52 -1.74 -2.62
C ALA A 135 -1.02 -3.05 -2.00
N SER A 136 -1.85 -4.09 -2.06
CA SER A 136 -1.43 -5.46 -1.75
C SER A 136 -1.59 -6.31 -3.01
N PHE A 137 -0.65 -7.21 -3.29
CA PHE A 137 -0.78 -8.18 -4.38
C PHE A 137 -0.18 -9.53 -3.98
N ASN A 138 -0.50 -10.56 -4.74
CA ASN A 138 0.11 -11.87 -4.61
C ASN A 138 1.42 -11.95 -5.42
N TYR A 139 2.56 -12.07 -4.74
CA TYR A 139 3.90 -12.17 -5.35
C TYR A 139 4.06 -13.32 -6.36
N ASN A 140 3.27 -14.39 -6.21
CA ASN A 140 3.36 -15.55 -7.10
C ASN A 140 2.83 -15.26 -8.52
N ASP A 141 2.16 -14.12 -8.75
CA ASP A 141 1.73 -13.71 -10.08
C ASP A 141 2.87 -13.05 -10.86
N MET A 142 3.75 -13.90 -11.42
CA MET A 142 4.96 -13.48 -12.11
C MET A 142 4.72 -12.52 -13.30
N LYS A 143 3.49 -12.45 -13.83
CA LYS A 143 3.16 -11.59 -14.98
C LYS A 143 3.06 -10.12 -14.60
N ILE A 144 2.67 -9.83 -13.36
CA ILE A 144 2.41 -8.46 -12.89
C ILE A 144 3.67 -7.87 -12.24
N ASN A 145 4.55 -8.73 -11.71
CA ASN A 145 5.77 -8.33 -11.02
C ASN A 145 6.66 -7.31 -11.76
N PRO A 146 6.97 -7.45 -13.07
CA PRO A 146 7.77 -6.45 -13.78
C PRO A 146 7.09 -5.07 -13.83
N LEU A 147 5.76 -5.04 -13.89
CA LEU A 147 4.99 -3.80 -13.89
C LEU A 147 4.97 -3.20 -12.49
N ILE A 148 4.87 -4.04 -11.45
CA ILE A 148 5.00 -3.57 -10.07
C ILE A 148 6.36 -2.90 -9.87
N ASP A 149 7.44 -3.50 -10.33
CA ASP A 149 8.77 -2.88 -10.23
C ASP A 149 8.87 -1.57 -11.03
N LEU A 150 8.24 -1.50 -12.21
CA LEU A 150 8.24 -0.31 -13.04
C LEU A 150 7.47 0.85 -12.39
N PHE A 151 6.31 0.59 -11.79
CA PHE A 151 5.41 1.61 -11.26
C PHE A 151 5.62 1.91 -9.77
N PHE A 152 6.25 1.00 -9.03
CA PHE A 152 6.41 1.07 -7.57
C PHE A 152 7.87 0.86 -7.15
N SER A 153 8.82 1.23 -8.01
CA SER A 153 10.27 0.98 -7.92
C SER A 153 10.91 1.28 -6.57
N ASP A 154 10.32 2.17 -5.78
CA ASP A 154 10.97 2.74 -4.61
C ASP A 154 10.52 2.09 -3.27
N ILE A 155 9.38 1.37 -3.22
CA ILE A 155 8.80 0.97 -1.92
C ILE A 155 7.95 -0.32 -2.00
N VAL A 156 8.43 -1.38 -2.65
CA VAL A 156 7.82 -2.71 -2.53
C VAL A 156 8.34 -3.40 -1.27
N TRP A 157 7.43 -3.79 -0.37
CA TRP A 157 7.76 -4.58 0.81
C TRP A 157 7.08 -5.95 0.74
N SER A 158 7.89 -7.01 0.66
CA SER A 158 7.43 -8.38 0.83
C SER A 158 7.48 -8.78 2.30
N VAL A 159 6.56 -9.66 2.70
CA VAL A 159 6.55 -10.25 4.04
C VAL A 159 6.64 -11.76 3.87
N GLU A 160 7.68 -12.34 4.43
CA GLU A 160 7.97 -13.77 4.41
C GLU A 160 7.92 -14.32 5.82
N SER A 161 7.20 -15.42 6.03
CA SER A 161 7.30 -16.19 7.26
C SER A 161 8.31 -17.32 7.08
N ASP A 162 9.30 -17.39 7.95
CA ASP A 162 10.25 -18.51 8.02
C ASP A 162 9.66 -19.68 8.82
N ASP A 163 10.17 -20.89 8.58
CA ASP A 163 9.79 -22.15 9.28
C ASP A 163 9.97 -22.04 10.81
N ASN A 164 10.82 -21.12 11.27
CA ASN A 164 11.04 -20.79 12.68
C ASN A 164 9.97 -19.85 13.28
N ASN A 165 8.83 -19.64 12.61
CA ASN A 165 7.75 -18.76 13.06
C ASN A 165 8.17 -17.28 13.20
N GLN A 166 9.26 -16.90 12.51
CA GLN A 166 9.76 -15.54 12.42
C GLN A 166 9.18 -14.87 11.17
N ILE A 167 8.90 -13.57 11.26
CA ILE A 167 8.48 -12.79 10.10
C ILE A 167 9.64 -11.93 9.64
N ALA A 168 10.04 -12.11 8.38
CA ALA A 168 10.94 -11.20 7.69
C ALA A 168 10.13 -10.26 6.80
N VAL A 169 10.46 -8.98 6.87
CA VAL A 169 9.88 -7.94 6.03
C VAL A 169 11.03 -7.38 5.21
N THR A 170 10.89 -7.44 3.89
CA THR A 170 11.99 -7.23 2.97
C THR A 170 11.60 -6.20 1.92
N ASN A 171 12.38 -5.14 1.81
CA ASN A 171 12.29 -4.21 0.69
C ASN A 171 13.14 -4.76 -0.45
N ALA A 172 12.51 -5.01 -1.59
CA ALA A 172 13.19 -5.55 -2.77
C ALA A 172 12.50 -5.06 -4.04
N VAL A 173 13.30 -4.86 -5.09
CA VAL A 173 12.83 -4.89 -6.47
C VAL A 173 12.62 -6.36 -6.83
N ILE A 174 11.45 -6.70 -7.34
CA ILE A 174 11.06 -8.09 -7.60
C ILE A 174 11.90 -8.66 -8.76
N LEU A 175 12.20 -7.84 -9.79
CA LEU A 175 12.92 -8.24 -11.00
C LEU A 175 13.93 -7.18 -11.50
N PRO A 176 15.16 -7.62 -11.86
CA PRO A 176 15.75 -8.92 -11.54
C PRO A 176 15.81 -9.08 -10.02
N GLU A 177 15.75 -10.31 -9.47
CA GLU A 177 15.90 -10.53 -8.02
C GLU A 177 17.20 -9.85 -7.55
N GLN A 178 17.06 -8.65 -7.00
CA GLN A 178 18.19 -7.91 -6.46
C GLN A 178 18.33 -8.27 -5.00
N SER A 179 19.57 -8.20 -4.49
CA SER A 179 19.79 -8.38 -3.07
C SER A 179 18.87 -7.45 -2.29
N PRO A 180 18.18 -7.96 -1.25
CA PRO A 180 17.22 -7.16 -0.49
C PRO A 180 17.90 -5.89 0.02
N GLN A 181 17.36 -4.73 -0.32
CA GLN A 181 17.96 -3.46 0.08
C GLN A 181 17.84 -3.27 1.60
N LYS A 182 16.72 -3.72 2.17
CA LYS A 182 16.46 -3.70 3.62
C LYS A 182 15.70 -4.95 4.04
N ARG A 183 16.13 -5.58 5.13
CA ARG A 183 15.44 -6.72 5.73
C ARG A 183 15.27 -6.48 7.23
N ILE A 184 14.04 -6.60 7.70
CA ILE A 184 13.69 -6.52 9.13
C ILE A 184 13.17 -7.88 9.55
N VAL A 185 13.73 -8.45 10.61
CA VAL A 185 13.27 -9.74 11.13
C VAL A 185 12.61 -9.51 12.49
N PHE A 186 11.39 -10.03 12.62
CA PHE A 186 10.61 -10.04 13.84
C PHE A 186 10.60 -11.46 14.42
N LYS A 187 10.93 -11.57 15.72
CA LYS A 187 10.90 -12.84 16.44
C LYS A 187 9.46 -13.32 16.65
N ALA A 188 9.28 -14.64 16.65
CA ALA A 188 8.02 -15.28 17.03
C ALA A 188 7.52 -14.70 18.38
N ASN A 189 6.25 -14.30 18.42
CA ASN A 189 5.52 -13.70 19.56
C ASN A 189 5.66 -12.18 19.78
N ASN A 190 6.47 -11.45 19.02
CA ASN A 190 6.65 -10.00 19.16
C ASN A 190 6.39 -9.22 17.86
N TRP A 191 5.36 -9.61 17.10
CA TRP A 191 4.97 -8.90 15.90
C TRP A 191 3.46 -8.79 15.79
N ASP A 192 3.01 -7.64 15.31
CA ASP A 192 1.68 -7.45 14.79
C ASP A 192 1.74 -6.61 13.52
N GLY A 193 0.65 -6.59 12.76
CA GLY A 193 0.59 -5.89 11.49
C GLY A 193 0.81 -4.38 11.60
N THR A 194 0.49 -3.78 12.76
CA THR A 194 0.69 -2.36 13.05
C THR A 194 2.15 -2.05 13.33
N LEU A 195 2.86 -2.89 14.08
CA LEU A 195 4.27 -2.78 14.39
C LEU A 195 5.13 -2.95 13.13
N ILE A 196 4.76 -3.90 12.27
CA ILE A 196 5.37 -4.07 10.96
C ILE A 196 5.17 -2.81 10.11
N LEU A 197 3.94 -2.32 9.99
CA LEU A 197 3.63 -1.10 9.27
C LEU A 197 4.40 0.10 9.81
N HIS A 198 4.42 0.29 11.14
CA HIS A 198 5.10 1.41 11.77
C HIS A 198 6.60 1.39 11.47
N LYS A 199 7.24 0.21 11.52
CA LYS A 199 8.64 0.03 11.15
C LYS A 199 8.89 0.35 9.68
N ILE A 200 8.02 -0.09 8.78
CA ILE A 200 8.14 0.21 7.34
C ILE A 200 7.99 1.71 7.10
N LEU A 201 6.96 2.35 7.67
CA LEU A 201 6.74 3.78 7.53
C LEU A 201 7.90 4.60 8.09
N GLN A 202 8.45 4.24 9.25
CA GLN A 202 9.65 4.88 9.78
C GLN A 202 10.82 4.81 8.78
N LEU A 203 11.04 3.68 8.14
CA LEU A 203 12.13 3.54 7.16
C LEU A 203 11.89 4.33 5.88
N ILE A 204 10.63 4.53 5.47
CA ILE A 204 10.25 5.36 4.32
C ILE A 204 10.44 6.85 4.67
N TYR A 205 9.92 7.31 5.81
CA TYR A 205 9.95 8.73 6.19
C TYR A 205 11.34 9.22 6.60
N VAL A 206 12.21 8.36 7.12
CA VAL A 206 13.62 8.71 7.42
C VAL A 206 14.40 9.04 6.14
N GLU A 207 13.98 8.53 4.97
CA GLU A 207 14.62 8.83 3.68
C GLU A 207 14.12 10.11 3.02
N GLU A 208 12.93 10.61 3.37
CA GLU A 208 12.38 11.86 2.82
C GLU A 208 12.89 13.14 3.55
N MET A 209 13.63 13.03 4.65
CA MET A 209 14.28 14.19 5.27
C MET A 209 15.69 14.40 4.70
N PRO A 210 15.98 15.53 4.02
CA PRO A 210 17.37 15.88 3.74
C PRO A 210 18.09 16.04 5.07
N ALA A 211 19.28 15.44 5.18
CA ALA A 211 20.15 15.58 6.34
C ALA A 211 20.22 17.06 6.73
N VAL A 212 19.58 17.41 7.85
CA VAL A 212 19.78 18.69 8.49
C VAL A 212 21.25 18.71 8.85
N SER A 213 22.01 19.55 8.14
CA SER A 213 23.42 19.79 8.40
C SER A 213 23.59 20.06 9.88
N GLU A 214 24.27 19.15 10.58
CA GLU A 214 24.73 19.33 11.95
C GLU A 214 25.65 20.55 11.99
N ASN A 215 25.08 21.73 12.24
CA ASN A 215 25.85 22.88 12.66
C ASN A 215 26.34 22.59 14.08
N LYS A 216 27.62 22.22 14.18
CA LYS A 216 28.41 22.22 15.40
C LYS A 216 28.22 23.55 16.14
N PHE A 217 27.43 23.54 17.20
CA PHE A 217 27.58 24.49 18.29
C PHE A 217 28.19 23.75 19.48
N GLN A 218 29.52 23.87 19.61
CA GLN A 218 30.19 23.61 20.87
C GLN A 218 29.87 24.76 21.82
N ILE A 219 29.30 24.45 22.97
CA ILE A 219 29.34 25.33 24.14
C ILE A 219 30.21 24.61 25.16
N GLN A 220 31.41 25.14 25.39
CA GLN A 220 32.29 24.74 26.49
C GLN A 220 31.79 25.37 27.79
N ALA A 221 31.97 24.62 28.88
CA ALA A 221 31.71 25.01 30.26
C ALA A 221 32.61 26.16 30.74
#